data_AF-A0A9X1UA76-F1
#
_entry.id   AF-A0A9X1UA76-F1
#
_cell.length_a   1.000
_cell.length_b   1.000
_cell.length_c   1.000
_cell.angle_alpha   90.00
_cell.angle_beta   90.00
_cell.angle_gamma   90.00
#
_symmetry.space_group_name_H-M   'P 1'
#
loop_
_entity.id
_entity.type
_entity.pdbx_description
1 polymer ?
#
loop_
_entity_poly.entity_id
_entity_poly.type
_entity_poly.pdbx_seq_one_letter_code
_entity_poly.pdbx_strand_id
1 'polypeptide(L)'
;MGKTKKLIELENKTIEILEKQAKLQKRSLKNYLEFMIEDTALNFSEPSEEYKAMMDDMIERDENGRLITHSLKDILKQYGR
;
A
#
# COMPACT_ATOMS: atom_id res chain seq x y z
N MET A 1 -18.60 2.57 15.89
CA MET A 1 -17.59 3.62 15.61
C MET A 1 -18.30 4.95 15.39
N GLY A 2 -17.85 6.02 16.05
CA GLY A 2 -18.39 7.36 15.86
C GLY A 2 -17.96 7.96 14.52
N LYS A 3 -18.71 8.94 14.02
CA LYS A 3 -18.34 9.73 12.84
C LYS A 3 -18.01 11.15 13.29
N THR A 4 -16.89 11.69 12.84
CA THR A 4 -16.50 13.09 13.11
C THR A 4 -16.58 13.88 11.81
N LYS A 5 -17.26 15.04 11.84
CA LYS A 5 -17.31 15.94 10.69
C LYS A 5 -15.99 16.71 10.59
N LYS A 6 -15.35 16.66 9.42
CA LYS A 6 -14.19 17.49 9.06
C LYS A 6 -14.57 18.34 7.85
N LEU A 7 -14.20 19.62 7.91
CA LEU A 7 -14.38 20.58 6.81
C LEU A 7 -13.01 20.82 6.18
N ILE A 8 -12.95 20.81 4.86
CA ILE A 8 -11.74 21.03 4.07
C ILE A 8 -12.14 21.98 2.94
N GLU A 9 -11.38 23.06 2.78
CA GLU A 9 -11.52 23.98 1.66
C GLU A 9 -10.66 23.49 0.50
N LEU A 10 -11.27 23.37 -0.68
CA LEU A 10 -10.64 22.90 -1.90
C LEU A 10 -11.03 23.83 -3.05
N GLU A 11 -10.13 24.01 -3.99
CA GLU A 11 -10.46 24.69 -5.24
C GLU A 11 -11.51 23.90 -6.03
N ASN A 12 -12.38 24.60 -6.75
CA ASN A 12 -13.42 23.96 -7.59
C ASN A 12 -12.83 22.94 -8.57
N LYS A 13 -11.68 23.27 -9.19
CA LYS A 13 -10.97 22.36 -10.09
C LYS A 13 -10.58 21.05 -9.41
N THR A 14 -10.15 21.11 -8.15
CA THR A 14 -9.80 19.93 -7.36
C THR A 14 -11.04 19.09 -7.07
N ILE A 15 -12.16 19.72 -6.71
CA ILE A 15 -13.44 19.03 -6.48
C ILE A 15 -13.89 18.30 -7.75
N GLU A 16 -13.84 18.96 -8.91
CA GLU A 16 -14.22 18.36 -10.20
C GLU A 16 -13.40 17.10 -10.53
N ILE A 17 -12.09 17.14 -10.29
CA ILE A 17 -11.22 15.99 -10.51
C ILE A 17 -11.60 14.85 -9.55
N LEU A 18 -11.76 15.14 -8.26
CA LEU A 18 -12.09 14.13 -7.26
C LEU A 18 -13.45 13.48 -7.53
N GLU A 19 -14.46 14.25 -7.94
CA GLU A 19 -15.76 13.72 -8.32
C GLU A 19 -15.69 12.83 -9.55
N LYS A 20 -14.91 13.22 -10.57
CA LYS A 20 -14.70 12.40 -11.76
C LYS A 20 -14.06 11.06 -11.39
N GLN A 21 -13.04 11.06 -10.54
CA GLN A 21 -12.38 9.83 -10.09
C GLN A 21 -13.31 8.95 -9.24
N ALA A 22 -14.07 9.55 -8.33
CA ALA A 22 -15.07 8.83 -7.53
C ALA A 22 -16.09 8.11 -8.43
N LYS A 23 -16.59 8.79 -9.46
CA LYS A 23 -17.53 8.22 -10.45
C LYS A 23 -16.92 7.06 -11.23
N LEU A 24 -15.68 7.18 -11.70
CA LEU A 24 -14.97 6.10 -12.40
C LEU A 24 -14.87 4.84 -11.56
N GLN A 25 -14.71 4.98 -10.24
CA GLN A 25 -14.66 3.88 -9.29
C GLN A 25 -16.03 3.44 -8.76
N LYS A 26 -17.14 4.00 -9.27
CA LYS A 26 -18.52 3.75 -8.80
C LYS A 26 -18.70 4.03 -7.30
N ARG A 27 -18.04 5.07 -6.78
CA ARG A 27 -18.08 5.49 -5.37
C ARG A 27 -18.65 6.91 -5.23
N SER A 28 -19.21 7.23 -4.07
CA SER A 28 -19.50 8.62 -3.70
C SER A 28 -18.19 9.35 -3.39
N LEU A 29 -18.17 10.68 -3.53
CA LEU A 29 -17.00 11.50 -3.20
C LEU A 29 -16.53 11.26 -1.76
N LYS A 30 -17.46 11.18 -0.81
CA LYS A 30 -17.16 10.85 0.60
C LYS A 30 -16.41 9.52 0.73
N ASN A 31 -16.95 8.45 0.17
CA ASN A 31 -16.36 7.11 0.32
C ASN A 31 -15.06 6.97 -0.46
N TYR A 32 -14.91 7.71 -1.55
CA TYR A 32 -13.67 7.80 -2.30
C TYR A 32 -12.56 8.49 -1.48
N LEU A 33 -12.89 9.60 -0.82
CA LEU A 33 -11.95 10.32 0.05
C LEU A 33 -11.57 9.50 1.28
N GLU A 34 -12.52 8.85 1.96
CA GLU A 34 -12.21 7.96 3.10
C GLU A 34 -11.26 6.84 2.67
N PHE A 35 -11.57 6.15 1.57
CA PHE A 35 -10.71 5.11 1.03
C PHE A 35 -9.30 5.63 0.70
N MET A 36 -9.21 6.76 -0.03
CA MET A 36 -7.93 7.31 -0.46
C MET A 36 -7.07 7.73 0.74
N ILE A 37 -7.66 8.37 1.75
CA ILE A 37 -6.93 8.81 2.95
C ILE A 37 -6.45 7.61 3.76
N GLU A 38 -7.30 6.59 3.95
CA GLU A 38 -6.93 5.36 4.64
C GLU A 38 -5.81 4.61 3.91
N ASP A 39 -5.97 4.39 2.60
CA ASP A 39 -4.99 3.70 1.77
C ASP A 39 -3.65 4.44 1.74
N THR A 40 -3.68 5.77 1.60
CA THR A 40 -2.48 6.61 1.65
C THR A 40 -1.80 6.52 3.02
N ALA A 41 -2.56 6.55 4.12
CA ALA A 41 -2.00 6.41 5.46
C ALA A 41 -1.35 5.04 5.67
N LEU A 42 -1.95 3.96 5.15
CA LEU A 42 -1.38 2.62 5.20
C LEU A 42 -0.09 2.53 4.37
N ASN A 43 -0.04 3.17 3.20
CA ASN A 43 1.17 3.20 2.37
C ASN A 43 2.33 4.00 3.01
N PHE A 44 2.04 4.97 3.87
CA PHE A 44 3.05 5.69 4.65
C PHE A 44 3.36 5.07 6.01
N SER A 45 2.56 4.09 6.44
CA SER A 45 2.84 3.39 7.69
C SER A 45 4.16 2.63 7.58
N GLU A 46 4.87 2.54 8.70
CA GLU A 46 6.05 1.68 8.77
C GLU A 46 5.66 0.25 8.36
N PRO A 47 6.57 -0.51 7.72
CA PRO A 47 6.32 -1.91 7.45
C PRO A 47 5.89 -2.63 8.73
N SER A 48 5.03 -3.63 8.60
CA SER A 48 4.54 -4.36 9.77
C SER A 48 5.70 -4.97 10.56
N GLU A 49 5.52 -5.17 11.86
CA GLU A 49 6.56 -5.78 12.70
C GLU A 49 6.96 -7.17 12.19
N GLU A 50 6.03 -7.92 11.59
CA GLU A 50 6.32 -9.21 10.95
C GLU A 50 7.22 -9.05 9.72
N TYR A 51 7.01 -8.00 8.92
CA TYR A 51 7.88 -7.71 7.77
C TYR A 51 9.27 -7.27 8.22
N LYS A 52 9.36 -6.40 9.24
CA LYS A 52 10.64 -6.00 9.84
C LYS A 52 11.41 -7.22 10.36
N ALA A 53 10.75 -8.09 11.14
CA ALA A 53 11.34 -9.31 11.66
C ALA A 53 11.81 -10.27 10.55
N MET A 54 11.05 -10.39 9.45
CA MET A 54 11.46 -11.17 8.29
C MET A 54 12.73 -10.59 7.63
N MET A 55 12.82 -9.26 7.54
CA MET A 55 14.01 -8.59 7.00
C MET A 55 15.23 -8.74 7.92
N ASP A 56 15.05 -8.61 9.23
CA ASP A 56 16.11 -8.82 10.21
C ASP A 56 16.68 -10.24 10.13
N ASP A 57 15.82 -11.27 10.04
CA ASP A 57 16.24 -12.66 9.85
C ASP A 57 16.93 -12.89 8.49
N MET A 58 16.48 -12.23 7.42
CA MET A 58 17.14 -12.29 6.12
C MET A 58 18.55 -11.70 6.17
N ILE A 59 18.71 -10.54 6.81
CA ILE A 59 20.01 -9.87 6.99
C ILE A 59 20.94 -10.73 7.84
N GLU A 60 20.45 -11.29 8.95
CA GLU A 60 21.22 -12.20 9.80
C GLU A 60 21.73 -13.41 9.00
N ARG A 61 20.89 -13.99 8.14
CA ARG A 61 21.29 -15.11 7.27
C ARG A 61 22.34 -14.70 6.25
N ASP A 62 22.27 -13.50 5.70
CA ASP A 62 23.26 -12.98 4.76
C ASP A 62 24.62 -12.77 5.44
N GLU A 63 24.63 -12.08 6.58
CA GLU A 63 25.84 -11.81 7.37
C GLU A 63 26.55 -13.09 7.84
N ASN A 64 25.78 -14.14 8.12
CA ASN A 64 26.30 -15.45 8.51
C ASN A 64 26.57 -16.40 7.33
N GLY A 65 26.43 -15.95 6.08
CA GLY A 65 26.65 -16.78 4.88
C GLY A 65 25.68 -17.95 4.74
N ARG A 66 24.52 -17.89 5.39
CA ARG A 66 23.45 -18.91 5.36
C ARG A 66 22.35 -18.57 4.33
N LEU A 67 22.36 -17.37 3.76
CA LEU A 67 21.37 -16.95 2.78
C LEU A 67 21.54 -17.71 1.46
N ILE A 68 20.56 -18.55 1.14
CA ILE A 68 20.49 -19.26 -0.14
C ILE A 68 19.70 -18.41 -1.11
N THR A 69 20.34 -17.97 -2.18
CA THR A 69 19.67 -17.29 -3.29
C THR A 69 19.60 -18.22 -4.50
N HIS A 70 18.51 -18.13 -5.25
CA HIS A 70 18.32 -18.90 -6.48
C HIS A 70 18.24 -17.95 -7.66
N SER A 71 18.75 -18.39 -8.81
CA SER A 71 18.63 -17.58 -10.02
C SER A 71 17.16 -17.50 -10.45
N LEU A 72 16.76 -16.35 -11.00
CA LEU A 72 15.40 -16.18 -11.51
C LEU A 72 15.06 -17.24 -12.56
N LYS A 73 16.03 -17.68 -13.37
CA LYS A 73 15.85 -18.74 -14.38
C LYS A 73 15.45 -20.07 -13.74
N ASP A 74 16.06 -20.44 -12.61
CA ASP A 74 15.77 -21.69 -11.90
C ASP A 74 14.38 -21.66 -11.25
N ILE A 75 14.02 -20.52 -10.65
CA ILE A 75 12.68 -20.32 -10.07
C ILE A 75 11.59 -20.38 -11.15
N LEU A 76 11.81 -19.72 -12.30
CA LEU A 76 10.85 -19.76 -13.42
C LEU A 76 10.68 -21.18 -13.98
N LYS A 77 11.75 -21.98 -14.01
CA LYS A 77 11.70 -23.39 -14.43
C LYS A 77 10.92 -24.26 -13.43
N GLN A 78 11.02 -23.98 -12.14
CA GLN A 78 10.35 -24.74 -11.08
C GLN A 78 8.85 -24.44 -11.00
N TYR A 79 8.46 -23.18 -11.18
CA TYR A 79 7.07 -22.74 -10.93
C TYR A 79 6.24 -22.46 -12.18
N GLY A 80 6.85 -22.48 -13.37
CA GLY A 80 6.13 -22.45 -14.64
C GLY A 80 5.40 -21.13 -14.92
N ARG A 81 5.92 -20.36 -15.87
CA ARG A 81 5.09 -19.51 -16.72
C ARG A 81 5.24 -19.97 -18.16
#